data_AF-A0A914JQG0-F1
#
_entry.id   AF-A0A914JQG0-F1
#
_cell.length_a   1.000
_cell.length_b   1.000
_cell.length_c   1.000
_cell.angle_alpha   90.00
_cell.angle_beta   90.00
_cell.angle_gamma   90.00
#
_symmetry.space_group_name_H-M   'P 1'
#
loop_
_entity.id
_entity.type
_entity.pdbx_description
1 polymer ?
#
loop_
_entity_poly.entity_id
_entity_poly.type
_entity_poly.pdbx_seq_one_letter_code
_entity_poly.pdbx_strand_id
1 'polypeptide(L)'
;MVDSRNEGIRVYLMRFIETIVICQTPKSEFSDLSKLNYDMSLNQISRGHRFISYRKLETEATLSFKNLLDHLASSRTSLLHLISALTAVARIARARPEFVHQMVEAFESLHQNLPPTLGRGQVKSVRKELKNNLLRMLKHPTIFLKHIGRVKNLLTELGATKSEIDRFSPAPAELSEALKKQVEQMNALKRMESSTSSNIGPLAKKLKLEDEDYDDQKLGTAFDDQEEATKAKQKAIDLTTDWIMERMGGGVVPKLVFINLLTMPDEMPPAFNASYYTIPEVLTNDVKRNVARLLANQFNREGKGPGANFYAEEKKKYFMMKQKAKQEGAIIPPTPADLRDDKHGVKMDSEGFKVPILPVGTKKPSVKFDIFAETQPLTE
;
A
#
# COMPACT_ATOMS: atom_id res chain seq x y z
N MET A 1 20.46 32.44 11.31
CA MET A 1 20.32 33.21 10.04
C MET A 1 18.89 33.21 9.52
N VAL A 2 18.12 32.15 9.78
CA VAL A 2 16.68 32.07 9.49
C VAL A 2 15.90 33.24 10.11
N ASP A 3 16.20 33.61 11.36
CA ASP A 3 15.57 34.75 12.05
C ASP A 3 16.30 36.09 11.84
N SER A 4 17.16 36.17 10.81
CA SER A 4 17.85 37.42 10.50
C SER A 4 16.84 38.54 10.26
N ARG A 5 17.11 39.76 10.75
CA ARG A 5 16.25 40.92 10.47
C ARG A 5 16.23 41.28 8.98
N ASN A 6 17.31 40.94 8.25
CA ASN A 6 17.41 41.17 6.82
C ASN A 6 16.62 40.13 6.03
N GLU A 7 15.57 40.57 5.35
CA GLU A 7 14.70 39.74 4.53
C GLU A 7 15.43 39.05 3.37
N GLY A 8 16.35 39.75 2.71
CA GLY A 8 17.16 39.18 1.62
C GLY A 8 17.96 37.96 2.09
N ILE A 9 18.58 38.04 3.27
CA ILE A 9 19.30 36.91 3.87
C ILE A 9 18.37 35.72 4.09
N ARG A 10 17.16 35.96 4.63
CA ARG A 10 16.17 34.89 4.85
C ARG A 10 15.72 34.25 3.54
N VAL A 11 15.54 35.04 2.48
CA VAL A 11 15.13 34.55 1.15
C VAL A 11 16.21 33.71 0.48
N TYR A 12 17.47 34.15 0.53
CA TYR A 12 18.61 33.37 0.03
C TYR A 12 18.79 32.07 0.81
N LEU A 13 18.54 32.11 2.12
CA LEU A 13 18.65 30.91 2.95
C LEU A 13 17.66 29.81 2.53
N MET A 14 16.46 30.16 2.06
CA MET A 14 15.51 29.15 1.53
C MET A 14 16.10 28.41 0.31
N ARG A 15 16.83 29.12 -0.55
CA ARG A 15 17.51 28.53 -1.74
C ARG A 15 18.72 27.70 -1.36
N PHE A 16 19.41 28.12 -0.31
CA PHE A 16 20.51 27.35 0.25
C PHE A 16 20.01 26.04 0.86
N ILE A 17 18.93 26.08 1.66
CA ILE A 17 18.31 24.88 2.23
C ILE A 17 17.77 23.97 1.11
N GLU A 18 17.14 24.52 0.08
CA GLU A 18 16.76 23.77 -1.14
C GLU A 18 17.92 22.93 -1.68
N THR A 19 19.09 23.56 -1.81
CA THR A 19 20.30 22.91 -2.32
C THR A 19 20.83 21.85 -1.36
N ILE A 20 20.86 22.13 -0.05
CA ILE A 20 21.26 21.15 0.98
C ILE A 20 20.39 19.90 0.89
N VAL A 21 19.07 20.07 0.93
CA VAL A 21 18.13 18.95 0.95
C VAL A 21 18.31 18.09 -0.30
N ILE A 22 18.45 18.70 -1.48
CA ILE A 22 18.68 17.96 -2.72
C ILE A 22 20.01 17.20 -2.68
N CYS A 23 21.11 17.84 -2.26
CA CYS A 23 22.43 17.21 -2.23
C CYS A 23 22.54 16.07 -1.21
N GLN A 24 21.86 16.21 -0.07
CA GLN A 24 21.93 15.28 1.06
C GLN A 24 20.85 14.20 1.05
N THR A 25 20.06 14.08 -0.02
CA THR A 25 19.07 13.00 -0.19
C THR A 25 19.37 12.13 -1.40
N PRO A 26 19.03 10.84 -1.35
CA PRO A 26 19.21 9.93 -2.47
C PRO A 26 18.29 10.29 -3.65
N LYS A 27 18.75 10.05 -4.88
CA LYS A 27 17.87 10.15 -6.07
C LYS A 27 17.02 8.89 -6.18
N SER A 28 15.77 9.08 -6.56
CA SER A 28 14.84 8.02 -6.94
C SER A 28 14.66 8.00 -8.47
N GLU A 29 14.07 6.93 -9.01
CA GLU A 29 13.80 6.80 -10.46
C GLU A 29 12.83 7.86 -11.00
N PHE A 30 11.99 8.43 -10.13
CA PHE A 30 11.07 9.52 -10.48
C PHE A 30 11.64 10.91 -10.18
N SER A 31 12.90 11.02 -9.75
CA SER A 31 13.55 12.30 -9.49
C SER A 31 13.75 13.08 -10.78
N ASP A 32 13.16 14.27 -10.88
CA ASP A 32 13.37 15.17 -12.01
C ASP A 32 14.34 16.31 -11.64
N LEU A 33 15.56 16.21 -12.18
CA LEU A 33 16.64 17.19 -12.04
C LEU A 33 16.85 18.02 -13.31
N SER A 34 16.01 17.88 -14.33
CA SER A 34 16.20 18.51 -15.66
C SER A 34 16.36 20.04 -15.63
N LYS A 35 15.91 20.68 -14.55
CA LYS A 35 15.97 22.13 -14.33
C LYS A 35 17.03 22.58 -13.34
N LEU A 36 17.84 21.67 -12.81
CA LEU A 36 18.91 21.95 -11.86
C LEU A 36 20.26 21.84 -12.57
N ASN A 37 21.12 22.84 -12.36
CA ASN A 37 22.45 22.91 -12.97
C ASN A 37 23.50 22.04 -12.25
N TYR A 38 23.07 21.24 -11.26
CA TYR A 38 23.95 20.46 -10.41
C TYR A 38 23.33 19.09 -10.14
N ASP A 39 24.17 18.05 -10.17
CA ASP A 39 23.75 16.65 -10.13
C ASP A 39 24.16 15.92 -8.83
N MET A 40 24.65 16.67 -7.84
CA MET A 40 25.11 16.09 -6.58
C MET A 40 23.96 15.43 -5.80
N SER A 41 24.19 14.22 -5.28
CA SER A 41 23.23 13.52 -4.41
C SER A 41 23.92 12.53 -3.50
N LEU A 42 23.19 12.07 -2.48
CA LEU A 42 23.70 11.09 -1.53
C LEU A 42 24.05 9.74 -2.19
N ASN A 43 23.49 9.43 -3.36
CA ASN A 43 23.81 8.22 -4.14
C ASN A 43 25.27 8.16 -4.60
N GLN A 44 25.95 9.30 -4.69
CA GLN A 44 27.36 9.38 -5.10
C GLN A 44 28.33 9.19 -3.92
N ILE A 45 27.84 9.17 -2.69
CA ILE A 45 28.65 9.02 -1.48
C ILE A 45 28.64 7.55 -1.04
N SER A 46 29.83 6.95 -0.90
CA SER A 46 29.95 5.60 -0.35
C SER A 46 29.45 5.55 1.09
N ARG A 47 28.71 4.49 1.45
CA ARG A 47 28.18 4.28 2.80
C ARG A 47 29.26 4.13 3.87
N GLY A 48 30.48 3.74 3.47
CA GLY A 48 31.64 3.57 4.35
C GLY A 48 32.59 4.77 4.39
N HIS A 49 32.15 5.97 3.98
CA HIS A 49 33.04 7.14 3.90
C HIS A 49 33.57 7.55 5.29
N ARG A 50 34.90 7.64 5.42
CA ARG A 50 35.60 7.87 6.70
C ARG A 50 35.18 9.15 7.45
N PHE A 51 34.86 10.22 6.71
CA PHE A 51 34.57 11.54 7.29
C PHE A 51 33.10 11.95 7.20
N ILE A 52 32.30 11.26 6.39
CA ILE A 52 30.93 11.69 6.05
C ILE A 52 30.00 10.53 6.38
N SER A 53 29.07 10.76 7.30
CA SER A 53 28.06 9.76 7.64
C SER A 53 26.83 9.94 6.75
N TYR A 54 26.59 8.96 5.87
CA TYR A 54 25.42 8.91 4.99
C TYR A 54 24.12 9.19 5.76
N ARG A 55 23.89 8.43 6.85
CA ARG A 55 22.67 8.52 7.66
C ARG A 55 22.51 9.88 8.34
N LYS A 56 23.60 10.50 8.80
CA LYS A 56 23.54 11.83 9.42
C LYS A 56 23.14 12.89 8.40
N LEU A 57 23.71 12.86 7.19
CA LEU A 57 23.33 13.79 6.12
C LEU A 57 21.86 13.63 5.71
N GLU A 58 21.38 12.40 5.56
CA GLU A 58 19.98 12.14 5.22
C GLU A 58 19.01 12.64 6.31
N THR A 59 19.39 12.45 7.58
CA THR A 59 18.61 12.94 8.73
C THR A 59 18.61 14.47 8.77
N GLU A 60 19.77 15.10 8.54
CA GLU A 60 19.92 16.55 8.45
C GLU A 60 19.05 17.13 7.32
N ALA A 61 19.02 16.50 6.15
CA ALA A 61 18.20 16.90 5.02
C ALA A 61 16.71 16.82 5.35
N THR A 62 16.28 15.73 5.98
CA THR A 62 14.88 15.54 6.39
C THR A 62 14.46 16.59 7.42
N LEU A 63 15.32 16.91 8.39
CA LEU A 63 15.07 17.97 9.36
C LEU A 63 15.02 19.35 8.70
N SER A 64 15.94 19.61 7.77
CA SER A 64 16.01 20.86 7.01
C SER A 64 14.76 21.08 6.14
N PHE A 65 14.23 20.01 5.55
CA PHE A 65 12.96 20.05 4.82
C PHE A 65 11.78 20.33 5.73
N LYS A 66 11.69 19.68 6.91
CA LYS A 66 10.65 19.98 7.90
C LYS A 66 10.68 21.44 8.35
N ASN A 67 11.87 21.98 8.61
CA ASN A 67 12.04 23.39 8.94
C ASN A 67 11.51 24.30 7.81
N LEU A 68 11.69 23.95 6.53
CA LEU A 68 11.09 24.69 5.41
C LEU A 68 9.55 24.65 5.43
N LEU A 69 8.95 23.52 5.81
CA LEU A 69 7.49 23.42 5.94
C LEU A 69 6.97 24.28 7.09
N ASP A 70 7.67 24.32 8.22
CA ASP A 70 7.32 25.18 9.35
C ASP A 70 7.34 26.67 8.97
N HIS A 71 8.22 27.07 8.06
CA HIS A 71 8.23 28.42 7.50
C HIS A 71 7.01 28.74 6.64
N LEU A 72 6.38 27.74 5.99
CA LEU A 72 5.11 27.96 5.28
C LEU A 72 3.95 28.16 6.25
N ALA A 73 3.98 27.50 7.40
CA ALA A 73 2.92 27.60 8.42
C ALA A 73 3.05 28.84 9.33
N SER A 74 4.16 29.57 9.27
CA SER A 74 4.43 30.69 10.17
C SER A 74 3.65 31.96 9.80
N SER A 75 2.88 32.49 10.76
CA SER A 75 2.01 33.66 10.60
C SER A 75 2.74 35.00 10.45
N ARG A 76 4.05 35.04 10.71
CA ARG A 76 4.89 36.26 10.72
C ARG A 76 5.77 36.41 9.47
N THR A 77 5.56 35.59 8.44
CA THR A 77 6.40 35.62 7.24
C THR A 77 5.98 36.71 6.26
N SER A 78 6.96 37.38 5.65
CA SER A 78 6.72 38.30 4.54
C SER A 78 6.36 37.55 3.25
N LEU A 79 5.68 38.24 2.31
CA LEU A 79 5.27 37.68 1.02
C LEU A 79 6.44 37.04 0.25
N LEU A 80 7.57 37.75 0.15
CA LEU A 80 8.72 37.29 -0.62
C LEU A 80 9.36 36.04 0.00
N HIS A 81 9.43 36.01 1.34
CA HIS A 81 9.92 34.84 2.07
C HIS A 81 9.00 33.62 1.84
N LEU A 82 7.68 33.81 1.97
CA LEU A 82 6.70 32.74 1.78
C LEU A 82 6.73 32.19 0.35
N ILE A 83 6.76 33.05 -0.67
CA ILE A 83 6.90 32.65 -2.07
C ILE A 83 8.22 31.89 -2.28
N SER A 84 9.33 32.35 -1.69
CA SER A 84 10.61 31.67 -1.83
C SER A 84 10.59 30.28 -1.20
N ALA A 85 10.04 30.14 0.00
CA ALA A 85 9.88 28.85 0.68
C ALA A 85 8.97 27.91 -0.12
N LEU A 86 7.82 28.39 -0.60
CA LEU A 86 6.86 27.61 -1.39
C LEU A 86 7.51 27.05 -2.65
N THR A 87 8.24 27.89 -3.39
CA THR A 87 8.93 27.47 -4.60
C THR A 87 10.13 26.57 -4.29
N ALA A 88 10.82 26.74 -3.15
CA ALA A 88 11.87 25.82 -2.71
C ALA A 88 11.30 24.42 -2.42
N VAL A 89 10.21 24.34 -1.64
CA VAL A 89 9.52 23.08 -1.32
C VAL A 89 9.03 22.38 -2.58
N ALA A 90 8.41 23.09 -3.53
CA ALA A 90 7.97 22.50 -4.80
C ALA A 90 9.13 21.95 -5.65
N ARG A 91 10.30 22.61 -5.62
CA ARG A 91 11.50 22.14 -6.34
C ARG A 91 12.12 20.92 -5.67
N ILE A 92 12.21 20.92 -4.35
CA ILE A 92 12.67 19.76 -3.59
C ILE A 92 11.76 18.56 -3.89
N ALA A 93 10.44 18.71 -3.78
CA ALA A 93 9.50 17.63 -4.05
C ALA A 93 9.56 17.09 -5.49
N ARG A 94 9.89 17.95 -6.47
CA ARG A 94 10.14 17.53 -7.86
C ARG A 94 11.44 16.74 -8.00
N ALA A 95 12.50 17.21 -7.36
CA ALA A 95 13.81 16.56 -7.40
C ALA A 95 13.82 15.26 -6.55
N ARG A 96 13.00 15.19 -5.51
CA ARG A 96 12.98 14.15 -4.48
C ARG A 96 11.53 13.75 -4.18
N PRO A 97 11.02 12.74 -4.92
CA PRO A 97 9.63 12.28 -4.84
C PRO A 97 9.13 11.90 -3.44
N GLU A 98 10.03 11.51 -2.53
CA GLU A 98 9.74 11.18 -1.14
C GLU A 98 9.06 12.33 -0.36
N PHE A 99 9.34 13.58 -0.73
CA PHE A 99 8.77 14.75 -0.08
C PHE A 99 7.45 15.24 -0.71
N VAL A 100 6.97 14.61 -1.79
CA VAL A 100 5.75 15.02 -2.49
C VAL A 100 4.53 15.02 -1.58
N HIS A 101 4.38 13.98 -0.77
CA HIS A 101 3.24 13.86 0.14
C HIS A 101 3.19 15.01 1.15
N GLN A 102 4.30 15.27 1.84
CA GLN A 102 4.44 16.36 2.79
C GLN A 102 4.26 17.74 2.13
N MET A 103 4.72 17.90 0.90
CA MET A 103 4.51 19.12 0.12
C MET A 103 3.03 19.38 -0.18
N VAL A 104 2.29 18.35 -0.61
CA VAL A 104 0.84 18.48 -0.89
C VAL A 104 0.08 18.88 0.37
N GLU A 105 0.37 18.24 1.51
CA GLU A 105 -0.25 18.58 2.80
C GLU A 105 0.06 20.01 3.25
N ALA A 106 1.32 20.43 3.15
CA ALA A 106 1.71 21.78 3.49
C ALA A 106 1.05 22.82 2.57
N PHE A 107 0.85 22.50 1.29
CA PHE A 107 0.22 23.39 0.31
C PHE A 107 -1.29 23.53 0.54
N GLU A 108 -1.97 22.44 0.88
CA GLU A 108 -3.38 22.47 1.30
C GLU A 108 -3.55 23.28 2.59
N SER A 109 -2.71 23.02 3.61
CA SER A 109 -2.74 23.76 4.87
C SER A 109 -2.46 25.25 4.67
N LEU A 110 -1.47 25.61 3.85
CA LEU A 110 -1.17 27.00 3.52
C LEU A 110 -2.35 27.68 2.79
N HIS A 111 -3.05 26.98 1.91
CA HIS A 111 -4.21 27.53 1.21
C HIS A 111 -5.35 27.92 2.17
N GLN A 112 -5.60 27.06 3.16
CA GLN A 112 -6.64 27.25 4.18
C GLN A 112 -6.22 28.27 5.25
N ASN A 113 -4.94 28.29 5.61
CA ASN A 113 -4.40 29.04 6.73
C ASN A 113 -3.39 30.12 6.30
N LEU A 114 -3.75 30.92 5.29
CA LEU A 114 -2.89 32.03 4.86
C LEU A 114 -2.67 33.04 6.00
N PRO A 115 -1.44 33.56 6.20
CA PRO A 115 -1.19 34.53 7.25
C PRO A 115 -2.10 35.77 7.15
N PRO A 116 -2.83 36.14 8.23
CA PRO A 116 -3.76 37.27 8.21
C PRO A 116 -3.05 38.63 8.06
N THR A 117 -1.72 38.64 8.19
CA THR A 117 -0.84 39.79 7.99
C THR A 117 -0.68 40.17 6.51
N LEU A 118 -1.07 39.29 5.57
CA LEU A 118 -0.96 39.53 4.15
C LEU A 118 -2.15 40.35 3.62
N GLY A 119 -1.86 41.44 2.91
CA GLY A 119 -2.87 42.22 2.20
C GLY A 119 -3.51 41.44 1.04
N ARG A 120 -4.70 41.86 0.58
CA ARG A 120 -5.46 41.17 -0.48
C ARG A 120 -4.65 40.92 -1.76
N GLY A 121 -3.84 41.88 -2.19
CA GLY A 121 -2.96 41.74 -3.35
C GLY A 121 -1.84 40.71 -3.12
N GLN A 122 -1.31 40.63 -1.91
CA GLN A 122 -0.28 39.66 -1.53
C GLN A 122 -0.86 38.24 -1.48
N VAL A 123 -2.05 38.08 -0.88
CA VAL A 123 -2.80 36.81 -0.90
C VAL A 123 -3.02 36.31 -2.32
N LYS A 124 -3.42 37.19 -3.25
CA LYS A 124 -3.58 36.83 -4.67
C LYS A 124 -2.25 36.36 -5.29
N SER A 125 -1.14 37.00 -4.97
CA SER A 125 0.19 36.59 -5.43
C SER A 125 0.61 35.22 -4.88
N VAL A 126 0.36 34.94 -3.60
CA VAL A 126 0.64 33.62 -3.00
C VAL A 126 -0.20 32.54 -3.66
N ARG A 127 -1.51 32.75 -3.81
CA ARG A 127 -2.41 31.77 -4.46
C ARG A 127 -2.03 31.53 -5.92
N LYS A 128 -1.63 32.58 -6.65
CA LYS A 128 -1.12 32.46 -8.01
C LYS A 128 0.14 31.58 -8.06
N GLU A 129 1.07 31.80 -7.14
CA GLU A 129 2.31 31.01 -7.09
C GLU A 129 2.07 29.56 -6.67
N LEU A 130 1.14 29.33 -5.73
CA LEU A 130 0.69 27.99 -5.33
C LEU A 130 0.10 27.23 -6.52
N LYS A 131 -0.85 27.85 -7.24
CA LYS A 131 -1.44 27.30 -8.48
C LYS A 131 -0.36 26.97 -9.51
N ASN A 132 0.58 27.89 -9.77
CA ASN A 132 1.64 27.69 -10.75
C ASN A 132 2.54 26.50 -10.41
N ASN A 133 2.93 26.37 -9.14
CA ASN A 133 3.78 25.26 -8.70
C ASN A 133 3.05 23.92 -8.79
N LEU A 134 1.78 23.85 -8.39
CA LEU A 134 0.95 22.65 -8.52
C LEU A 134 0.73 22.25 -9.99
N LEU A 135 0.42 23.19 -10.88
CA LEU A 135 0.29 22.91 -12.32
C LEU A 135 1.58 22.33 -12.92
N ARG A 136 2.75 22.87 -12.53
CA ARG A 136 4.06 22.34 -12.96
C ARG A 136 4.39 20.97 -12.36
N MET A 137 3.68 20.57 -11.32
CA MET A 137 3.87 19.30 -10.62
C MET A 137 2.88 18.22 -11.07
N LEU A 138 1.77 18.57 -11.76
CA LEU A 138 0.77 17.61 -12.25
C LEU A 138 1.32 16.48 -13.13
N LYS A 139 2.36 16.76 -13.92
CA LYS A 139 3.02 15.75 -14.77
C LYS A 139 3.94 14.81 -14.00
N HIS A 140 4.24 15.10 -12.74
CA HIS A 140 5.17 14.29 -11.97
C HIS A 140 4.54 12.93 -11.63
N PRO A 141 5.22 11.80 -11.92
CA PRO A 141 4.64 10.46 -11.77
C PRO A 141 4.05 10.20 -10.37
N THR A 142 4.73 10.63 -9.30
CA THR A 142 4.25 10.43 -7.93
C THR A 142 2.94 11.14 -7.62
N ILE A 143 2.75 12.35 -8.16
CA ILE A 143 1.52 13.11 -7.96
C ILE A 143 0.40 12.46 -8.75
N PHE A 144 0.69 12.15 -10.01
CA PHE A 144 -0.26 11.49 -10.88
C PHE A 144 -0.78 10.17 -10.25
N LEU A 145 0.12 9.33 -9.72
CA LEU A 145 -0.22 8.00 -9.21
C LEU A 145 -0.93 8.03 -7.85
N LYS A 146 -0.60 8.98 -6.97
CA LYS A 146 -1.06 8.94 -5.55
C LYS A 146 -1.87 10.15 -5.09
N HIS A 147 -1.71 11.30 -5.73
CA HIS A 147 -2.24 12.58 -5.21
C HIS A 147 -3.07 13.37 -6.23
N ILE A 148 -3.36 12.81 -7.41
CA ILE A 148 -3.98 13.55 -8.52
C ILE A 148 -5.34 14.15 -8.16
N GLY A 149 -6.19 13.40 -7.43
CA GLY A 149 -7.50 13.88 -6.98
C GLY A 149 -7.38 15.08 -6.04
N ARG A 150 -6.55 14.94 -5.00
CA ARG A 150 -6.27 16.02 -4.02
C ARG A 150 -5.73 17.28 -4.71
N VAL A 151 -4.73 17.12 -5.57
CA VAL A 151 -4.11 18.25 -6.30
C VAL A 151 -5.09 18.90 -7.28
N LYS A 152 -5.94 18.14 -7.98
CA LYS A 152 -6.97 18.70 -8.89
C LYS A 152 -8.04 19.49 -8.13
N ASN A 153 -8.46 19.00 -6.97
CA ASN A 153 -9.42 19.71 -6.10
C ASN A 153 -8.82 21.04 -5.64
N LEU A 154 -7.61 21.01 -5.09
CA LEU A 154 -6.90 22.22 -4.65
C LEU A 154 -6.68 23.22 -5.80
N LEU A 155 -6.33 22.74 -7.00
CA LEU A 155 -6.22 23.59 -8.19
C LEU A 155 -7.54 24.26 -8.56
N THR A 156 -8.65 23.55 -8.41
CA THR A 156 -10.00 24.09 -8.67
C THR A 156 -10.35 25.18 -7.65
N GLU A 157 -10.07 24.96 -6.36
CA GLU A 157 -10.24 25.96 -5.29
C GLU A 157 -9.37 27.22 -5.51
N LEU A 158 -8.18 27.05 -6.10
CA LEU A 158 -7.30 28.14 -6.51
C LEU A 158 -7.73 28.86 -7.80
N GLY A 159 -8.82 28.40 -8.45
CA GLY A 159 -9.36 29.00 -9.67
C GLY A 159 -8.65 28.55 -10.95
N ALA A 160 -8.08 27.35 -11.00
CA ALA A 160 -7.63 26.75 -12.25
C ALA A 160 -8.83 26.30 -13.10
N THR A 161 -8.79 26.57 -14.40
CA THR A 161 -9.83 26.07 -15.31
C THR A 161 -9.60 24.59 -15.64
N LYS A 162 -10.67 23.87 -16.01
CA LYS A 162 -10.56 22.47 -16.45
C LYS A 162 -9.55 22.32 -17.60
N SER A 163 -9.59 23.24 -18.56
CA SER A 163 -8.64 23.27 -19.69
C SER A 163 -7.18 23.51 -19.27
N GLU A 164 -6.93 24.34 -18.25
CA GLU A 164 -5.58 24.49 -17.68
C GLU A 164 -5.12 23.17 -17.03
N ILE A 165 -5.97 22.53 -16.24
CA ILE A 165 -5.64 21.27 -15.57
C ILE A 165 -5.35 20.16 -16.59
N ASP A 166 -6.19 20.04 -17.62
CA ASP A 166 -6.06 19.00 -18.64
C ASP A 166 -4.82 19.21 -19.51
N ARG A 167 -4.48 20.47 -19.84
CA ARG A 167 -3.25 20.80 -20.59
C ARG A 167 -1.97 20.42 -19.84
N PHE A 168 -1.99 20.50 -18.52
CA PHE A 168 -0.85 20.14 -17.66
C PHE A 168 -0.94 18.71 -17.11
N SER A 169 -2.03 17.98 -17.37
CA SER A 169 -2.14 16.56 -17.04
C SER A 169 -1.33 15.72 -18.04
N PRO A 170 -0.72 14.61 -17.60
CA PRO A 170 -0.01 13.70 -18.51
C PRO A 170 -0.99 13.02 -19.47
N ALA A 171 -0.50 12.66 -20.66
CA ALA A 171 -1.33 11.96 -21.64
C ALA A 171 -1.67 10.53 -21.16
N PRO A 172 -2.79 9.93 -21.59
CA PRO A 172 -3.17 8.56 -21.19
C PRO A 172 -2.09 7.50 -21.48
N ALA A 173 -1.28 7.72 -22.53
CA ALA A 173 -0.14 6.87 -22.88
C ALA A 173 1.00 6.96 -21.84
N GLU A 174 1.39 8.18 -21.45
CA GLU A 174 2.40 8.43 -20.41
C GLU A 174 1.96 7.85 -19.06
N LEU A 175 0.64 7.90 -18.80
CA LEU A 175 0.01 7.28 -17.65
C LEU A 175 0.20 5.75 -17.66
N SER A 176 -0.05 5.09 -18.78
CA SER A 176 0.13 3.64 -18.90
C SER A 176 1.59 3.20 -18.69
N GLU A 177 2.56 4.00 -19.14
CA GLU A 177 3.99 3.73 -18.96
C GLU A 177 4.44 3.95 -17.52
N ALA A 178 3.98 5.02 -16.87
CA ALA A 178 4.28 5.28 -15.46
C ALA A 178 3.73 4.17 -14.55
N LEU A 179 2.52 3.66 -14.85
CA LEU A 179 1.94 2.53 -14.12
C LEU A 179 2.74 1.23 -14.35
N LYS A 180 3.14 0.94 -15.59
CA LYS A 180 3.97 -0.23 -15.90
C LYS A 180 5.29 -0.23 -15.14
N LYS A 181 6.01 0.91 -15.13
CA LYS A 181 7.24 1.07 -14.36
C LYS A 181 7.04 0.86 -12.86
N GLN A 182 5.93 1.36 -12.30
CA GLN A 182 5.60 1.12 -10.88
C GLN A 182 5.36 -0.36 -10.57
N VAL A 183 4.66 -1.08 -11.47
CA VAL A 183 4.39 -2.52 -11.30
C VAL A 183 5.67 -3.35 -11.45
N GLU A 184 6.54 -3.00 -12.41
CA GLU A 184 7.85 -3.64 -12.58
C GLU A 184 8.73 -3.46 -11.35
N GLN A 185 8.76 -2.27 -10.75
CA GLN A 185 9.48 -2.02 -9.49
C GLN A 185 8.93 -2.83 -8.32
N MET A 186 7.61 -2.88 -8.14
CA MET A 186 6.97 -3.71 -7.11
C MET A 186 7.37 -5.19 -7.26
N ASN A 187 7.42 -5.68 -8.50
CA ASN A 187 7.86 -7.04 -8.81
C ASN A 187 9.37 -7.23 -8.59
N ALA A 188 10.20 -6.23 -8.89
CA ALA A 188 11.64 -6.26 -8.65
C ALA A 188 11.98 -6.24 -7.15
N LEU A 189 11.33 -5.40 -6.36
CA LEU A 189 11.42 -5.37 -4.89
C LEU A 189 11.03 -6.73 -4.29
N LYS A 190 9.93 -7.32 -4.75
CA LYS A 190 9.47 -8.65 -4.30
C LYS A 190 10.44 -9.77 -4.68
N ARG A 191 11.13 -9.66 -5.83
CA ARG A 191 12.22 -10.58 -6.23
C ARG A 191 13.49 -10.39 -5.41
N MET A 192 13.79 -9.16 -4.99
CA MET A 192 14.94 -8.84 -4.13
C MET A 192 14.72 -9.33 -2.68
N GLU A 193 13.50 -9.21 -2.18
CA GLU A 193 13.10 -9.77 -0.88
C GLU A 193 13.14 -11.31 -0.89
N SER A 194 12.71 -11.95 -2.00
CA SER A 194 12.78 -13.41 -2.13
C SER A 194 14.22 -13.95 -2.26
N SER A 195 15.15 -13.15 -2.77
CA SER A 195 16.59 -13.50 -2.90
C SER A 195 17.42 -13.12 -1.67
N THR A 196 16.94 -12.20 -0.83
CA THR A 196 17.58 -11.92 0.47
C THR A 196 17.19 -12.95 1.53
N SER A 197 16.04 -13.63 1.36
CA SER A 197 15.61 -14.73 2.21
C SER A 197 16.34 -16.07 1.97
N SER A 198 17.21 -16.17 0.95
CA SER A 198 17.88 -17.44 0.60
C SER A 198 19.27 -17.63 1.24
N ASN A 199 19.70 -16.75 2.16
CA ASN A 199 21.02 -16.84 2.80
C ASN A 199 21.03 -16.88 4.34
N ILE A 200 19.92 -17.25 4.97
CA ILE A 200 19.93 -17.63 6.39
C ILE A 200 19.31 -19.02 6.52
N GLY A 201 20.13 -19.98 6.94
CA GLY A 201 19.77 -21.38 7.07
C GLY A 201 18.58 -21.65 8.00
N PRO A 202 18.02 -22.87 7.95
CA PRO A 202 16.75 -23.20 8.58
C PRO A 202 16.93 -23.42 10.10
N LEU A 203 16.98 -22.36 10.90
CA LEU A 203 16.82 -22.50 12.36
C LEU A 203 16.14 -21.33 13.09
N ALA A 204 15.90 -20.18 12.47
CA ALA A 204 15.26 -19.05 13.16
C ALA A 204 13.81 -18.82 12.69
N LYS A 205 12.93 -19.82 12.91
CA LYS A 205 11.48 -19.71 12.66
C LYS A 205 10.65 -19.51 13.94
N LYS A 206 11.27 -19.01 15.01
CA LYS A 206 10.57 -18.60 16.24
C LYS A 206 11.13 -17.27 16.69
N LEU A 207 10.22 -16.38 17.09
CA LEU A 207 10.41 -14.97 17.51
C LEU A 207 10.26 -13.95 16.37
N LYS A 208 9.01 -13.79 15.92
CA LYS A 208 8.48 -12.44 15.69
C LYS A 208 7.21 -12.32 16.52
N LEU A 209 7.32 -11.56 17.60
CA LEU A 209 6.23 -11.11 18.44
C LEU A 209 5.29 -10.25 17.58
N GLU A 210 4.02 -10.62 17.67
CA GLU A 210 2.81 -9.80 17.71
C GLU A 210 3.02 -8.29 17.61
N ASP A 211 2.51 -7.71 16.52
CA ASP A 211 1.70 -6.51 16.57
C ASP A 211 0.47 -6.82 15.68
N GLU A 212 -0.65 -7.08 16.35
CA GLU A 212 -1.96 -7.31 15.76
C GLU A 212 -2.54 -5.99 15.25
N ASP A 213 -3.05 -6.03 14.01
CA ASP A 213 -4.35 -5.46 13.59
C ASP A 213 -4.29 -4.95 12.15
N TYR A 214 -4.64 -5.82 11.20
CA TYR A 214 -5.79 -5.65 10.31
C TYR A 214 -5.91 -6.91 9.45
N ASP A 215 -6.93 -7.68 9.77
CA ASP A 215 -7.34 -8.98 9.27
C ASP A 215 -7.61 -8.98 7.76
N ASP A 216 -6.67 -9.47 6.96
CA ASP A 216 -6.92 -9.82 5.54
C ASP A 216 -6.14 -11.06 5.05
N GLN A 217 -5.62 -11.88 5.97
CA GLN A 217 -4.87 -13.10 5.64
C GLN A 217 -5.35 -14.32 6.41
N LYS A 218 -6.40 -14.99 5.89
CA LYS A 218 -6.47 -16.46 5.72
C LYS A 218 -7.78 -16.91 5.04
N LEU A 219 -7.93 -16.61 3.76
CA LEU A 219 -8.94 -17.28 2.91
C LEU A 219 -8.36 -17.90 1.62
N GLY A 220 -7.07 -17.70 1.34
CA GLY A 220 -6.41 -18.15 0.11
C GLY A 220 -5.95 -19.62 0.07
N THR A 221 -6.26 -20.45 1.06
CA THR A 221 -5.73 -21.83 1.14
C THR A 221 -6.65 -22.91 0.55
N ALA A 222 -7.70 -22.51 -0.19
CA ALA A 222 -8.70 -23.45 -0.70
C ALA A 222 -8.48 -23.92 -2.15
N PHE A 223 -7.72 -23.17 -2.95
CA PHE A 223 -7.47 -23.44 -4.37
C PHE A 223 -5.96 -23.49 -4.61
N ASP A 224 -5.46 -24.49 -5.35
CA ASP A 224 -4.04 -24.60 -5.70
C ASP A 224 -3.62 -23.49 -6.72
N ASP A 225 -4.56 -23.01 -7.54
CA ASP A 225 -4.35 -21.94 -8.53
C ASP A 225 -4.91 -20.58 -8.07
N GLN A 226 -4.03 -19.57 -7.95
CA GLN A 226 -4.41 -18.22 -7.53
C GLN A 226 -5.32 -17.50 -8.54
N GLU A 227 -5.24 -17.83 -9.82
CA GLU A 227 -6.05 -17.20 -10.87
C GLU A 227 -7.51 -17.69 -10.83
N GLU A 228 -7.74 -18.95 -10.48
CA GLU A 228 -9.09 -19.51 -10.34
C GLU A 228 -9.77 -19.00 -9.06
N ALA A 229 -8.99 -18.88 -7.97
CA ALA A 229 -9.47 -18.32 -6.70
C ALA A 229 -9.96 -16.86 -6.84
N THR A 230 -9.26 -16.04 -7.62
CA THR A 230 -9.64 -14.64 -7.85
C THR A 230 -10.88 -14.51 -8.73
N LYS A 231 -11.01 -15.35 -9.77
CA LYS A 231 -12.22 -15.42 -10.61
C LYS A 231 -13.45 -15.87 -9.81
N ALA A 232 -13.31 -16.91 -8.99
CA ALA A 232 -14.35 -17.39 -8.09
C ALA A 232 -14.81 -16.30 -7.11
N LYS A 233 -13.86 -15.57 -6.51
CA LYS A 233 -14.14 -14.46 -5.60
C LYS A 233 -14.89 -13.33 -6.30
N GLN A 234 -14.44 -12.93 -7.49
CA GLN A 234 -15.10 -11.87 -8.26
C GLN A 234 -16.54 -12.26 -8.65
N LYS A 235 -16.73 -13.52 -9.08
CA LYS A 235 -18.05 -14.06 -9.43
C LYS A 235 -18.99 -14.11 -8.21
N ALA A 236 -18.49 -14.48 -7.04
CA ALA A 236 -19.27 -14.44 -5.79
C ALA A 236 -19.68 -13.00 -5.39
N ILE A 237 -18.80 -12.02 -5.61
CA ILE A 237 -19.13 -10.61 -5.37
C ILE A 237 -20.19 -10.12 -6.34
N ASP A 238 -20.06 -10.42 -7.63
CA ASP A 238 -21.01 -9.97 -8.65
C ASP A 238 -22.40 -10.63 -8.46
N LEU A 239 -22.46 -11.93 -8.15
CA LEU A 239 -23.72 -12.63 -7.85
C LEU A 239 -24.46 -12.01 -6.64
N THR A 240 -23.70 -11.67 -5.60
CA THR A 240 -24.27 -11.03 -4.41
C THR A 240 -24.67 -9.58 -4.70
N THR A 241 -23.92 -8.89 -5.55
CA THR A 241 -24.24 -7.52 -5.98
C THR A 241 -25.59 -7.49 -6.70
N ASP A 242 -25.82 -8.39 -7.65
CA ASP A 242 -27.09 -8.46 -8.39
C ASP A 242 -28.27 -8.83 -7.47
N TRP A 243 -28.05 -9.77 -6.54
CA TRP A 243 -29.05 -10.13 -5.53
C TRP A 243 -29.42 -8.97 -4.58
N ILE A 244 -28.44 -8.15 -4.19
CA ILE A 244 -28.68 -6.94 -3.40
C ILE A 244 -29.43 -5.89 -4.23
N MET A 245 -29.08 -5.73 -5.51
CA MET A 245 -29.71 -4.75 -6.42
C MET A 245 -31.22 -4.98 -6.60
N GLU A 246 -31.65 -6.23 -6.70
CA GLU A 246 -33.06 -6.63 -6.80
C GLU A 246 -33.84 -6.33 -5.51
N ARG A 247 -33.18 -6.42 -4.35
CA ARG A 247 -33.80 -6.26 -3.02
C ARG A 247 -33.72 -4.84 -2.47
N MET A 248 -32.79 -4.02 -2.97
CA MET A 248 -32.72 -2.59 -2.68
C MET A 248 -33.83 -1.84 -3.45
N GLY A 249 -35.08 -2.06 -3.06
CA GLY A 249 -36.24 -1.30 -3.51
C GLY A 249 -36.46 -0.03 -2.69
N GLY A 250 -37.35 0.86 -3.17
CA GLY A 250 -37.57 2.18 -2.57
C GLY A 250 -38.04 2.19 -1.11
N GLY A 251 -38.64 1.09 -0.62
CA GLY A 251 -39.09 0.98 0.78
C GLY A 251 -38.10 0.31 1.73
N VAL A 252 -37.07 -0.38 1.22
CA VAL A 252 -36.12 -1.14 2.05
C VAL A 252 -34.99 -0.23 2.55
N VAL A 253 -34.50 0.66 1.68
CA VAL A 253 -33.39 1.57 2.01
C VAL A 253 -33.73 2.48 3.20
N PRO A 254 -34.89 3.15 3.27
CA PRO A 254 -35.22 3.98 4.42
C PRO A 254 -35.28 3.19 5.72
N LYS A 255 -35.87 1.98 5.70
CA LYS A 255 -35.96 1.10 6.88
C LYS A 255 -34.58 0.69 7.39
N LEU A 256 -33.66 0.36 6.48
CA LEU A 256 -32.29 0.01 6.84
C LEU A 256 -31.56 1.20 7.49
N VAL A 257 -31.74 2.41 6.94
CA VAL A 257 -31.18 3.62 7.54
C VAL A 257 -31.78 3.87 8.93
N PHE A 258 -33.10 3.76 9.09
CA PHE A 258 -33.76 3.94 10.38
C PHE A 258 -33.30 2.95 11.45
N ILE A 259 -33.09 1.69 11.08
CA ILE A 259 -32.58 0.67 12.01
C ILE A 259 -31.14 1.01 12.44
N ASN A 260 -30.30 1.42 11.50
CA ASN A 260 -28.89 1.71 11.78
C ASN A 260 -28.66 3.08 12.44
N LEU A 261 -29.61 4.01 12.37
CA LEU A 261 -29.54 5.28 13.11
C LEU A 261 -29.41 5.07 14.62
N LEU A 262 -29.95 3.98 15.16
CA LEU A 262 -29.86 3.63 16.58
C LEU A 262 -28.52 3.00 16.98
N THR A 263 -27.72 2.56 16.01
CA THR A 263 -26.43 1.87 16.22
C THR A 263 -25.25 2.65 15.68
N MET A 264 -25.46 3.89 15.21
CA MET A 264 -24.39 4.74 14.73
C MET A 264 -23.57 5.29 15.92
N PRO A 265 -22.24 5.36 15.80
CA PRO A 265 -21.41 6.02 16.80
C PRO A 265 -21.68 7.53 16.80
N ASP A 266 -21.59 8.14 17.99
CA ASP A 266 -21.79 9.59 18.17
C ASP A 266 -20.71 10.44 17.47
N GLU A 267 -19.51 9.87 17.31
CA GLU A 267 -18.40 10.50 16.60
C GLU A 267 -18.07 9.77 15.29
N MET A 268 -17.71 10.55 14.27
CA MET A 268 -17.38 10.02 12.94
C MET A 268 -16.13 9.13 13.00
N PRO A 269 -16.21 7.84 12.61
CA PRO A 269 -15.05 6.97 12.62
C PRO A 269 -13.95 7.45 11.66
N PRO A 270 -12.67 7.41 12.05
CA PRO A 270 -11.55 7.82 11.19
C PRO A 270 -11.50 7.10 9.84
N ALA A 271 -11.83 5.80 9.82
CA ALA A 271 -11.90 5.00 8.61
C ALA A 271 -13.00 5.47 7.64
N PHE A 272 -14.13 5.95 8.17
CA PHE A 272 -15.19 6.54 7.35
C PHE A 272 -14.75 7.89 6.77
N ASN A 273 -14.15 8.76 7.58
CA ASN A 273 -13.66 10.06 7.11
C ASN A 273 -12.61 9.92 5.97
N ALA A 274 -11.75 8.90 6.05
CA ALA A 274 -10.75 8.64 5.01
C ALA A 274 -11.33 8.10 3.69
N SER A 275 -12.50 7.44 3.72
CA SER A 275 -13.11 6.78 2.55
C SER A 275 -14.40 7.43 2.06
N TYR A 276 -14.90 8.44 2.78
CA TYR A 276 -16.09 9.19 2.42
C TYR A 276 -15.84 10.04 1.18
N TYR A 277 -16.73 9.95 0.20
CA TYR A 277 -16.75 10.83 -0.96
C TYR A 277 -18.18 11.35 -1.17
N THR A 278 -18.30 12.64 -1.46
CA THR A 278 -19.60 13.26 -1.76
C THR A 278 -20.02 12.84 -3.17
N ILE A 279 -21.26 12.35 -3.30
CA ILE A 279 -21.85 11.97 -4.59
C ILE A 279 -22.51 13.23 -5.17
N PRO A 280 -21.99 13.84 -6.25
CA PRO A 280 -22.36 15.20 -6.63
C PRO A 280 -23.78 15.40 -7.13
N GLU A 281 -24.46 14.38 -7.67
CA GLU A 281 -25.85 14.51 -8.16
C GLU A 281 -26.48 13.13 -8.48
N VAL A 282 -27.76 12.98 -8.11
CA VAL A 282 -28.82 12.01 -8.52
C VAL A 282 -28.48 10.51 -8.56
N LEU A 283 -29.37 9.72 -7.93
CA LEU A 283 -29.49 8.26 -7.89
C LEU A 283 -29.40 7.57 -9.28
N THR A 284 -28.22 7.54 -9.88
CA THR A 284 -27.95 6.73 -11.07
C THR A 284 -27.85 5.25 -10.67
N ASN A 285 -28.33 4.35 -11.53
CA ASN A 285 -28.26 2.91 -11.31
C ASN A 285 -26.81 2.43 -11.07
N ASP A 286 -25.83 3.14 -11.61
CA ASP A 286 -24.40 2.86 -11.41
C ASP A 286 -23.95 3.14 -9.96
N VAL A 287 -24.41 4.23 -9.36
CA VAL A 287 -24.17 4.53 -7.94
C VAL A 287 -24.81 3.45 -7.07
N LYS A 288 -26.05 3.07 -7.38
CA LYS A 288 -26.76 1.99 -6.69
C LYS A 288 -25.98 0.66 -6.78
N ARG A 289 -25.41 0.35 -7.95
CA ARG A 289 -24.58 -0.84 -8.18
C ARG A 289 -23.27 -0.79 -7.41
N ASN A 290 -22.64 0.37 -7.32
CA ASN A 290 -21.41 0.54 -6.51
C ASN A 290 -21.68 0.33 -5.02
N VAL A 291 -22.76 0.89 -4.49
CA VAL A 291 -23.18 0.65 -3.10
C VAL A 291 -23.53 -0.83 -2.88
N ALA A 292 -24.25 -1.45 -3.82
CA ALA A 292 -24.57 -2.88 -3.76
C ALA A 292 -23.30 -3.74 -3.73
N ARG A 293 -22.26 -3.37 -4.48
CA ARG A 293 -20.98 -4.07 -4.51
C ARG A 293 -20.19 -3.92 -3.20
N LEU A 294 -20.25 -2.74 -2.58
CA LEU A 294 -19.66 -2.52 -1.24
C LEU A 294 -20.34 -3.40 -0.19
N LEU A 295 -21.68 -3.44 -0.20
CA LEU A 295 -22.45 -4.33 0.67
C LEU A 295 -22.17 -5.81 0.34
N ALA A 296 -22.05 -6.18 -0.93
CA ALA A 296 -21.73 -7.56 -1.35
C ALA A 296 -20.39 -8.05 -0.79
N ASN A 297 -19.37 -7.18 -0.74
CA ASN A 297 -18.10 -7.50 -0.10
C ASN A 297 -18.26 -7.79 1.40
N GLN A 298 -19.06 -6.98 2.11
CA GLN A 298 -19.34 -7.20 3.53
C GLN A 298 -20.13 -8.49 3.76
N PHE A 299 -21.17 -8.74 2.96
CA PHE A 299 -21.98 -9.94 3.02
C PHE A 299 -21.14 -11.20 2.79
N ASN A 300 -20.32 -11.23 1.74
CA ASN A 300 -19.45 -12.36 1.45
C ASN A 300 -18.40 -12.58 2.55
N ARG A 301 -17.88 -11.52 3.16
CA ARG A 301 -16.96 -11.61 4.30
C ARG A 301 -17.62 -12.26 5.53
N GLU A 302 -18.87 -11.93 5.80
CA GLU A 302 -19.66 -12.52 6.88
C GLU A 302 -20.26 -13.90 6.52
N GLY A 303 -19.97 -14.42 5.34
CA GLY A 303 -20.51 -15.70 4.86
C GLY A 303 -22.01 -15.66 4.59
N LYS A 304 -22.57 -14.48 4.29
CA LYS A 304 -23.98 -14.24 3.98
C LYS A 304 -24.18 -13.97 2.49
N GLY A 305 -25.34 -14.34 1.98
CA GLY A 305 -25.74 -14.07 0.60
C GLY A 305 -25.38 -15.19 -0.39
N PRO A 306 -25.88 -15.09 -1.65
CA PRO A 306 -25.73 -16.15 -2.64
C PRO A 306 -24.28 -16.35 -3.11
N GLY A 307 -23.44 -15.31 -3.09
CA GLY A 307 -22.02 -15.43 -3.43
C GLY A 307 -21.22 -16.25 -2.42
N ALA A 308 -21.49 -16.10 -1.13
CA ALA A 308 -20.89 -16.94 -0.09
C ALA A 308 -21.27 -18.42 -0.27
N ASN A 309 -22.53 -18.70 -0.61
CA ASN A 309 -23.00 -20.06 -0.90
C ASN A 309 -22.32 -20.64 -2.15
N PHE A 310 -22.23 -19.85 -3.23
CA PHE A 310 -21.52 -20.24 -4.45
C PHE A 310 -20.06 -20.58 -4.17
N TYR A 311 -19.37 -19.73 -3.41
CA TYR A 311 -17.97 -19.95 -3.04
C TYR A 311 -17.79 -21.20 -2.16
N ALA A 312 -18.72 -21.46 -1.24
CA ALA A 312 -18.71 -22.67 -0.41
C ALA A 312 -18.97 -23.96 -1.23
N GLU A 313 -19.89 -23.92 -2.19
CA GLU A 313 -20.16 -25.04 -3.08
C GLU A 313 -19.01 -25.32 -4.04
N GLU A 314 -18.40 -24.28 -4.61
CA GLU A 314 -17.24 -24.38 -5.49
C GLU A 314 -16.05 -24.98 -4.74
N LYS A 315 -15.82 -24.54 -3.49
CA LYS A 315 -14.84 -25.15 -2.59
C LYS A 315 -15.14 -26.62 -2.30
N LYS A 316 -16.41 -27.00 -2.11
CA LYS A 316 -16.82 -28.41 -1.90
C LYS A 316 -16.60 -29.27 -3.15
N LYS A 317 -16.90 -28.74 -4.34
CA LYS A 317 -16.66 -29.41 -5.63
C LYS A 317 -15.18 -29.62 -5.87
N TYR A 318 -14.37 -28.60 -5.62
CA TYR A 318 -12.91 -28.68 -5.74
C TYR A 318 -12.33 -29.76 -4.80
N PHE A 319 -12.81 -29.81 -3.55
CA PHE A 319 -12.42 -30.84 -2.59
C PHE A 319 -12.80 -32.26 -3.06
N MET A 320 -14.02 -32.44 -3.57
CA MET A 320 -14.50 -33.72 -4.12
C MET A 320 -13.68 -34.15 -5.36
N MET A 321 -13.35 -33.21 -6.25
CA MET A 321 -12.51 -33.47 -7.43
C MET A 321 -11.10 -33.91 -7.02
N LYS A 322 -10.50 -33.27 -6.01
CA LYS A 322 -9.19 -33.66 -5.47
C LYS A 322 -9.19 -35.06 -4.84
N GLN A 323 -10.28 -35.45 -4.18
CA GLN A 323 -10.44 -36.81 -3.65
C GLN A 323 -10.61 -37.85 -4.77
N LYS A 324 -11.41 -37.54 -5.79
CA LYS A 324 -11.61 -38.41 -6.96
C LYS A 324 -10.33 -38.60 -7.77
N ALA A 325 -9.57 -37.52 -8.03
CA ALA A 325 -8.28 -37.58 -8.70
C ALA A 325 -7.25 -38.42 -7.94
N LYS A 326 -7.26 -38.39 -6.61
CA LYS A 326 -6.42 -39.26 -5.78
C LYS A 326 -6.80 -40.74 -5.88
N GLN A 327 -8.08 -41.05 -6.08
CA GLN A 327 -8.57 -42.42 -6.26
C GLN A 327 -8.30 -42.94 -7.68
N GLU A 328 -8.38 -42.09 -8.70
CA GLU A 328 -8.12 -42.47 -10.10
C GLU A 328 -6.61 -42.53 -10.45
N GLY A 329 -5.75 -41.85 -9.69
CA GLY A 329 -4.30 -41.81 -9.90
C GLY A 329 -3.50 -43.02 -9.41
N ALA A 330 -4.14 -44.15 -9.06
CA ALA A 330 -3.46 -45.36 -8.61
C ALA A 330 -3.67 -46.53 -9.59
N ILE A 331 -3.13 -46.42 -10.79
CA ILE A 331 -2.86 -47.58 -11.66
C ILE A 331 -1.36 -47.61 -11.88
N ILE A 332 -0.67 -48.38 -11.05
CA ILE A 332 0.73 -48.76 -11.29
C ILE A 332 0.65 -49.94 -12.28
N PRO A 333 1.05 -49.79 -13.56
CA PRO A 333 1.19 -50.96 -14.41
C PRO A 333 2.27 -51.87 -13.81
N PRO A 334 2.11 -53.20 -13.85
CA PRO A 334 3.11 -54.11 -13.33
C PRO A 334 4.42 -53.85 -14.07
N THR A 335 5.47 -53.52 -13.32
CA THR A 335 6.81 -53.25 -13.86
C THR A 335 7.28 -54.49 -14.63
N PRO A 336 7.72 -54.38 -15.90
CA PRO A 336 8.24 -55.52 -16.64
C PRO A 336 9.45 -56.10 -15.90
N ALA A 337 9.45 -57.42 -15.71
CA ALA A 337 10.55 -58.12 -15.09
C ALA A 337 11.83 -57.92 -15.93
N ASP A 338 12.78 -57.17 -15.38
CA ASP A 338 14.16 -57.18 -15.85
C ASP A 338 14.68 -58.62 -15.77
N LEU A 339 15.05 -59.16 -16.94
CA LEU A 339 15.85 -60.36 -17.08
C LEU A 339 17.21 -60.11 -16.41
N ARG A 340 17.34 -60.52 -15.16
CA ARG A 340 18.64 -60.75 -14.53
C ARG A 340 18.89 -62.25 -14.49
N ASP A 341 19.91 -62.64 -15.27
CA ASP A 341 20.59 -63.92 -15.15
C ASP A 341 21.16 -64.05 -13.73
N ASP A 342 20.64 -65.00 -12.96
CA ASP A 342 21.30 -65.51 -11.75
C ASP A 342 22.07 -66.79 -12.09
N LYS A 343 23.37 -66.79 -11.82
CA LYS A 343 24.09 -68.01 -11.43
C LYS A 343 24.47 -67.91 -9.96
N HIS A 344 24.05 -68.95 -9.24
CA HIS A 344 24.37 -69.33 -7.85
C HIS A 344 23.52 -68.58 -6.81
N GLY A 345 22.45 -69.12 -6.22
CA GLY A 345 22.12 -70.50 -5.86
C GLY A 345 22.30 -70.68 -4.36
N VAL A 346 21.21 -70.70 -3.59
CA VAL A 346 20.95 -71.55 -2.39
C VAL A 346 19.47 -71.38 -1.98
N LYS A 347 18.91 -72.50 -1.54
CA LYS A 347 17.51 -72.85 -1.27
C LYS A 347 16.76 -71.95 -0.29
N MET A 348 15.46 -71.80 -0.57
CA MET A 348 14.40 -71.50 0.40
C MET A 348 14.03 -72.73 1.22
N ASP A 349 13.66 -72.50 2.48
CA ASP A 349 12.54 -73.15 3.19
C ASP A 349 11.99 -72.07 4.15
N SER A 350 10.92 -71.39 3.76
CA SER A 350 9.51 -71.66 4.05
C SER A 350 9.10 -71.26 5.47
N GLU A 351 8.50 -70.06 5.59
CA GLU A 351 7.30 -69.83 6.41
C GLU A 351 6.78 -68.40 6.26
N GLY A 352 5.49 -68.29 5.92
CA GLY A 352 4.60 -67.23 6.42
C GLY A 352 4.80 -65.81 5.88
N PHE A 353 4.03 -65.46 4.84
CA PHE A 353 3.70 -64.08 4.54
C PHE A 353 3.00 -63.43 5.75
N LYS A 354 3.64 -62.45 6.42
CA LYS A 354 2.98 -61.53 7.35
C LYS A 354 2.97 -60.12 6.76
N VAL A 355 1.76 -59.65 6.48
CA VAL A 355 1.44 -58.28 6.09
C VAL A 355 1.95 -57.31 7.18
N PRO A 356 2.64 -56.20 6.85
CA PRO A 356 3.02 -55.21 7.85
C PRO A 356 1.76 -54.49 8.34
N ILE A 357 1.42 -54.71 9.61
CA ILE A 357 0.41 -53.93 10.33
C ILE A 357 1.05 -52.57 10.66
N LEU A 358 0.47 -51.49 10.15
CA LEU A 358 0.79 -50.13 10.61
C LEU A 358 0.40 -49.99 12.09
N PRO A 359 1.26 -49.44 12.97
CA PRO A 359 0.95 -49.32 14.38
C PRO A 359 -0.22 -48.34 14.60
N VAL A 360 -1.28 -48.86 15.22
CA VAL A 360 -2.40 -48.09 15.77
C VAL A 360 -1.88 -47.16 16.85
N GLY A 361 -2.26 -45.89 16.77
CA GLY A 361 -1.73 -44.82 17.61
C GLY A 361 -2.02 -45.00 19.10
N THR A 362 -0.99 -44.88 19.92
CA THR A 362 -1.11 -44.45 21.31
C THR A 362 -0.86 -42.95 21.37
N LYS A 363 -1.88 -42.19 21.81
CA LYS A 363 -1.79 -40.75 22.08
C LYS A 363 -0.59 -40.47 23.00
N LYS A 364 0.40 -39.71 22.53
CA LYS A 364 1.42 -39.13 23.42
C LYS A 364 0.72 -38.15 24.37
N PRO A 365 0.98 -38.17 25.68
CA PRO A 365 0.42 -37.17 26.59
C PRO A 365 0.96 -35.80 26.21
N SER A 366 0.07 -34.80 26.18
CA SER A 366 0.47 -33.40 25.99
C SER A 366 1.23 -32.94 27.22
N VAL A 367 2.55 -32.77 27.09
CA VAL A 367 3.33 -32.03 28.08
C VAL A 367 2.92 -30.57 27.96
N LYS A 368 2.16 -30.08 28.95
CA LYS A 368 1.93 -28.64 29.13
C LYS A 368 3.21 -28.07 29.71
N PHE A 369 3.86 -27.18 28.96
CA PHE A 369 5.02 -26.43 29.42
C PHE A 369 4.53 -25.37 30.42
N ASP A 370 4.97 -25.46 31.67
CA ASP A 370 4.62 -24.52 32.73
C ASP A 370 5.90 -23.89 33.29
N ILE A 371 6.17 -22.65 32.86
CA ILE A 371 7.42 -21.93 33.13
C ILE A 371 7.62 -21.68 34.63
N PHE A 372 6.55 -21.65 35.42
CA PHE A 372 6.62 -21.39 36.86
C PHE A 372 6.99 -22.63 37.68
N ALA A 373 6.74 -23.85 37.16
CA ALA A 373 7.11 -25.09 37.83
C ALA A 373 8.58 -25.48 37.60
N GLU A 374 9.14 -25.15 36.42
CA GLU A 374 10.52 -25.50 36.06
C GLU A 374 11.58 -24.53 36.61
N THR A 375 11.18 -23.35 37.10
CA THR A 375 12.11 -22.32 37.60
C THR A 375 12.28 -22.28 39.12
N GLN A 376 11.44 -23.00 39.88
CA GLN A 376 11.53 -23.08 41.34
C GLN A 376 12.83 -23.70 41.91
N PRO A 377 13.49 -24.71 41.29
CA PRO A 377 14.72 -25.28 41.83
C PRO A 377 16.01 -24.52 41.46
N LEU A 378 15.91 -23.36 40.79
CA LEU A 378 17.06 -22.54 40.40
C LEU A 378 17.26 -21.29 41.28
N THR A 379 16.48 -21.17 42.35
CA THR A 379 16.54 -20.04 43.30
C THR A 379 16.81 -20.47 44.74
N GLU A 380 17.51 -21.58 44.96
CA GLU A 380 18.21 -21.87 46.23
C GLU A 380 19.72 -21.66 46.09
#